data_AF-A0A644V178-F1
#
_entry.id   AF-A0A644V178-F1
#
_cell.length_a   1.000
_cell.length_b   1.000
_cell.length_c   1.000
_cell.angle_alpha   90.00
_cell.angle_beta   90.00
_cell.angle_gamma   90.00
#
_symmetry.space_group_name_H-M   'P 1'
#
loop_
_entity.id
_entity.type
_entity.pdbx_description
1 polymer ?
#
loop_
_entity_poly.entity_id
_entity_poly.type
_entity_poly.pdbx_seq_one_letter_code
_entity_poly.pdbx_strand_id
1 'polypeptide(L)'
;MYNRFGTTQEMMIQTVQENGTEAVLAIDSRGLYLTTAQFVGRPIADRNRYSGVRRDVPQRLAALGLDVDALMAANQHRIQVETVSAKKVNPLKASKRGSKG
;
A
#
# COMPACT_ATOMS: atom_id res chain seq x y z
N MET A 1 11.48 7.37 10.16
CA MET A 1 11.58 7.38 8.69
C MET A 1 10.26 6.82 8.15
N TYR A 2 9.51 7.60 7.38
CA TYR A 2 8.22 7.14 6.84
C TYR A 2 8.48 6.15 5.69
N ASN A 3 8.00 4.91 5.83
CA ASN A 3 8.23 3.86 4.85
C ASN A 3 7.19 3.94 3.73
N ARG A 4 7.56 4.59 2.63
CA ARG A 4 6.66 4.79 1.47
C ARG A 4 6.47 3.54 0.63
N PHE A 5 7.48 2.67 0.58
CA PHE A 5 7.57 1.60 -0.41
C PHE A 5 7.35 0.21 0.19
N GLY A 6 7.47 0.07 1.51
CA GLY A 6 7.23 -1.18 2.23
C GLY A 6 5.84 -1.25 2.85
N THR A 7 5.62 -2.35 3.56
CA THR A 7 4.45 -2.60 4.37
C THR A 7 4.75 -2.17 5.80
N THR A 8 3.93 -1.30 6.38
CA THR A 8 4.06 -0.93 7.81
C THR A 8 3.26 -1.89 8.69
N GLN A 9 3.55 -1.91 9.99
CA GLN A 9 2.78 -2.71 10.93
C GLN A 9 1.32 -2.29 11.01
N GLU A 10 1.02 -1.00 10.80
CA GLU A 10 -0.34 -0.46 10.82
C GLU A 10 -1.20 -0.98 9.65
N MET A 11 -0.56 -1.28 8.50
CA MET A 11 -1.24 -1.81 7.31
C MET A 11 -1.60 -3.29 7.44
N MET A 12 -1.02 -4.01 8.41
CA MET A 12 -1.28 -5.44 8.63
C MET A 12 -2.65 -5.67 9.25
N ILE A 13 -3.39 -6.63 8.69
CA ILE A 13 -4.69 -7.08 9.20
C ILE A 13 -4.52 -8.34 10.06
N GLN A 14 -4.00 -9.41 9.45
CA GLN A 14 -3.83 -10.73 10.08
C GLN A 14 -2.82 -11.58 9.32
N THR A 15 -2.39 -12.69 9.90
CA THR A 15 -1.69 -13.76 9.18
C THR A 15 -2.70 -14.77 8.62
N VAL A 16 -2.37 -15.39 7.49
CA VAL A 16 -3.16 -16.41 6.82
C VAL A 16 -2.24 -17.55 6.38
N GLN A 17 -2.77 -18.78 6.37
CA GLN A 17 -2.07 -19.93 5.82
C GLN A 17 -2.46 -20.11 4.36
N GLU A 18 -1.50 -20.01 3.47
CA GLU A 18 -1.71 -20.15 2.04
C GLU A 18 -0.74 -21.16 1.46
N ASN A 19 -1.28 -22.24 0.87
CA ASN A 19 -0.49 -23.32 0.28
C ASN A 19 0.60 -23.88 1.22
N GLY A 20 0.30 -23.96 2.52
CA GLY A 20 1.24 -24.42 3.55
C GLY A 20 2.34 -23.42 3.93
N THR A 21 2.23 -22.17 3.47
CA THR A 21 3.14 -21.07 3.84
C THR A 21 2.36 -20.00 4.59
N GLU A 22 2.96 -19.44 5.64
CA GLU A 22 2.40 -18.30 6.35
C GLU A 22 2.57 -17.01 5.52
N ALA A 23 1.45 -16.37 5.20
CA ALA A 23 1.40 -15.07 4.56
C ALA A 23 0.76 -14.04 5.49
N VAL A 24 1.06 -12.77 5.25
CA VAL A 24 0.49 -11.63 5.97
C VAL A 24 -0.50 -10.94 5.05
N LEU A 25 -1.75 -10.82 5.49
CA LEU A 25 -2.76 -10.00 4.83
C LEU A 25 -2.59 -8.55 5.27
N ALA A 26 -2.44 -7.66 4.31
CA ALA A 26 -2.30 -6.22 4.53
C ALA A 26 -3.20 -5.42 3.57
N ILE A 27 -3.40 -4.15 3.89
CA ILE A 27 -4.22 -3.21 3.11
C ILE A 27 -3.48 -1.92 2.82
N ASP A 28 -3.67 -1.39 1.61
CA ASP A 28 -3.25 -0.05 1.23
C ASP A 28 -4.32 0.69 0.42
N SER A 29 -4.00 1.89 -0.07
CA SER A 29 -4.92 2.71 -0.86
C SER A 29 -5.31 2.09 -2.20
N ARG A 30 -4.61 1.05 -2.65
CA ARG A 30 -4.96 0.26 -3.83
C ARG A 30 -5.79 -0.96 -3.44
N GLY A 31 -5.76 -1.38 -2.16
CA GLY A 31 -6.62 -2.38 -1.52
C GLY A 31 -5.83 -3.53 -0.85
N LEU A 32 -6.45 -4.73 -0.72
CA LEU A 32 -5.83 -5.89 -0.07
C LEU A 32 -4.68 -6.50 -0.88
N TYR A 33 -3.63 -6.96 -0.19
CA TYR A 33 -2.53 -7.73 -0.75
C TYR A 33 -1.96 -8.71 0.28
N LEU A 34 -1.30 -9.76 -0.22
CA LEU A 34 -0.61 -10.76 0.60
C LEU A 34 0.90 -10.53 0.55
N THR A 35 1.55 -10.50 1.69
CA THR A 35 2.99 -10.35 1.80
C THR A 35 3.59 -11.35 2.79
N THR A 36 4.89 -11.25 3.07
CA THR A 36 5.56 -12.09 4.08
C THR A 36 6.07 -11.22 5.23
N ALA A 37 6.22 -11.83 6.41
CA ALA A 37 6.61 -11.13 7.64
C ALA A 37 7.92 -10.33 7.52
N GLN A 38 8.82 -10.73 6.60
CA GLN A 38 10.07 -10.01 6.35
C GLN A 38 9.88 -8.59 5.81
N PHE A 39 8.75 -8.29 5.15
CA PHE A 39 8.47 -6.97 4.59
C PHE A 39 7.75 -6.03 5.55
N VAL A 40 7.20 -6.56 6.65
CA VAL A 40 6.40 -5.80 7.60
C VAL A 40 7.31 -5.02 8.56
N GLY A 41 7.12 -3.69 8.62
CA GLY A 41 7.85 -2.80 9.53
C GLY A 41 9.33 -2.59 9.18
N ARG A 42 9.81 -3.15 8.07
CA ARG A 42 11.19 -3.01 7.61
C ARG A 42 11.30 -1.93 6.53
N PRO A 43 12.40 -1.15 6.47
CA PRO A 43 12.61 -0.10 5.47
C PRO A 43 13.02 -0.68 4.10
N ILE A 44 12.28 -1.69 3.62
CA ILE A 44 12.49 -2.35 2.33
C ILE A 44 11.23 -2.24 1.48
N ALA A 45 11.39 -2.17 0.17
CA ALA A 45 10.25 -2.15 -0.74
C ALA A 45 9.55 -3.51 -0.74
N ASP A 46 8.22 -3.51 -0.57
CA ASP A 46 7.41 -4.72 -0.64
C ASP A 46 6.92 -4.92 -2.08
N ARG A 47 7.44 -5.95 -2.75
CA ARG A 47 7.08 -6.23 -4.15
C ARG A 47 5.60 -6.58 -4.30
N ASN A 48 4.99 -7.19 -3.28
CA ASN A 48 3.61 -7.68 -3.34
C ASN A 48 2.57 -6.56 -3.27
N ARG A 49 2.99 -5.37 -2.84
CA ARG A 49 2.17 -4.16 -2.81
C ARG A 49 1.92 -3.58 -4.22
N TYR A 50 2.76 -3.92 -5.20
CA TYR A 50 2.64 -3.39 -6.56
C TYR A 50 1.69 -4.20 -7.43
N SER A 51 1.03 -3.52 -8.36
CA SER A 51 -0.10 -4.02 -9.16
C SER A 51 0.18 -5.29 -9.97
N GLY A 52 1.44 -5.58 -10.32
CA GLY A 52 1.78 -6.78 -11.08
C GLY A 52 1.57 -8.07 -10.29
N VAL A 53 1.99 -8.08 -9.02
CA VAL A 53 1.95 -9.28 -8.14
C VAL A 53 0.61 -9.40 -7.40
N ARG A 54 -0.22 -8.37 -7.47
CA ARG A 54 -1.45 -8.24 -6.66
C ARG A 54 -2.72 -8.70 -7.36
N ARG A 55 -2.67 -9.02 -8.66
CA ARG A 55 -3.86 -9.25 -9.50
C ARG A 55 -4.70 -10.45 -9.08
N ASP A 56 -4.04 -11.47 -8.54
CA ASP A 56 -4.57 -12.76 -8.12
C ASP A 56 -5.00 -12.81 -6.65
N VAL A 57 -4.71 -11.75 -5.88
CA VAL A 57 -5.04 -11.69 -4.44
C VAL A 57 -6.53 -11.88 -4.16
N PRO A 58 -7.48 -11.23 -4.87
CA PRO A 58 -8.89 -11.44 -4.60
C PRO A 58 -9.31 -12.91 -4.75
N GLN A 59 -8.81 -13.59 -5.78
CA GLN A 59 -9.09 -15.01 -6.03
C GLN A 59 -8.48 -15.90 -4.94
N ARG A 60 -7.25 -15.57 -4.49
CA ARG A 60 -6.56 -16.28 -3.42
C ARG A 60 -7.27 -16.13 -2.08
N LEU A 61 -7.72 -14.91 -1.74
CA LEU A 61 -8.50 -14.66 -0.53
C LEU A 61 -9.86 -15.39 -0.57
N ALA A 62 -10.53 -15.40 -1.72
CA ALA A 62 -11.76 -16.17 -1.89
C ALA A 62 -11.53 -17.68 -1.73
N ALA A 63 -10.42 -18.22 -2.24
CA ALA A 63 -10.04 -19.63 -2.04
C ALA A 63 -9.74 -19.97 -0.56
N LEU A 64 -9.33 -18.98 0.24
CA LEU A 64 -9.17 -19.09 1.69
C LEU A 64 -10.50 -18.90 2.46
N GLY A 65 -11.62 -18.69 1.77
CA GLY A 65 -12.93 -18.43 2.38
C GLY A 65 -13.06 -17.04 3.00
N LEU A 66 -12.20 -16.09 2.62
CA LEU A 66 -12.23 -14.73 3.12
C LEU A 66 -13.06 -13.82 2.22
N ASP A 67 -13.93 -13.02 2.84
CA ASP A 67 -14.72 -11.99 2.16
C ASP A 67 -13.86 -10.74 1.93
N VAL A 68 -13.47 -10.54 0.67
CA VAL A 68 -12.61 -9.43 0.23
C VAL A 68 -13.27 -8.08 0.50
N ASP A 69 -14.57 -7.94 0.25
CA ASP A 69 -15.29 -6.68 0.37
C ASP A 69 -15.51 -6.31 1.83
N ALA A 70 -15.87 -7.29 2.66
CA ALA A 70 -16.00 -7.10 4.10
C ALA A 70 -14.64 -6.74 4.74
N LEU A 71 -13.56 -7.43 4.35
CA LEU A 71 -12.21 -7.12 4.82
C LEU A 71 -11.76 -5.72 4.40
N MET A 72 -12.03 -5.33 3.16
CA MET A 72 -11.74 -3.98 2.68
C MET A 72 -12.51 -2.94 3.49
N ALA A 73 -13.82 -3.11 3.67
CA ALA A 73 -14.67 -2.16 4.39
C ALA A 73 -14.25 -2.01 5.86
N ALA A 74 -13.98 -3.12 6.55
CA ALA A 74 -13.61 -3.12 7.96
C ALA A 74 -12.24 -2.48 8.23
N ASN A 75 -11.32 -2.52 7.25
CA ASN A 75 -9.92 -2.14 7.46
C ASN A 75 -9.51 -0.83 6.76
N GLN A 76 -10.45 -0.04 6.23
CA GLN A 76 -10.14 1.26 5.59
C GLN A 76 -9.33 2.20 6.49
N HIS A 77 -9.56 2.16 7.80
CA HIS A 77 -8.85 2.98 8.80
C HIS A 77 -7.35 2.67 8.90
N ARG A 78 -6.88 1.54 8.37
CA ARG A 78 -5.46 1.14 8.34
C ARG A 78 -4.71 1.68 7.12
N ILE A 79 -5.42 2.25 6.15
CA ILE A 79 -4.81 2.80 4.94
C ILE A 79 -4.06 4.09 5.31
N GLN A 80 -2.73 4.04 5.21
CA GLN A 80 -1.92 5.25 5.36
C GLN A 80 -2.09 6.14 4.13
N VAL A 81 -2.90 7.19 4.27
CA VAL A 81 -3.04 8.24 3.25
C VAL A 81 -1.89 9.21 3.42
N GLU A 82 -0.93 9.21 2.48
CA GLU A 82 -0.03 10.35 2.36
C GLU A 82 -0.86 11.54 1.86
N THR A 83 -1.23 12.45 2.77
CA THR A 83 -1.59 13.80 2.37
C THR A 83 -0.35 14.44 1.76
N VAL A 84 -0.18 14.25 0.45
CA VAL A 84 0.74 15.07 -0.33
C VAL A 84 0.19 16.47 -0.25
N SER A 85 0.71 17.28 0.68
CA SER A 85 0.59 18.73 0.56
C SER A 85 1.37 19.10 -0.69
N ALA A 86 0.72 19.01 -1.85
CA ALA A 86 1.27 19.51 -3.09
C ALA A 86 1.48 21.01 -2.85
N LYS A 87 2.72 21.39 -2.53
CA LYS A 87 3.10 22.78 -2.38
C LYS A 87 2.82 23.41 -3.74
N LYS A 88 1.68 24.09 -3.87
CA LYS A 88 1.28 24.81 -5.09
C LYS A 88 2.37 25.83 -5.39
N VAL A 89 3.35 25.44 -6.21
CA VAL A 89 4.29 26.38 -6.79
C VAL A 89 3.48 27.20 -7.77
N ASN A 90 3.24 28.47 -7.44
CA ASN A 90 2.46 29.37 -8.28
C ASN A 90 3.23 29.58 -9.60
N PRO A 91 2.72 29.13 -10.76
CA PRO A 91 3.45 29.20 -12.03
C PRO A 91 3.77 30.64 -12.46
N LEU A 92 3.00 31.61 -11.96
CA LEU A 92 3.25 33.05 -12.18
C LEU A 92 4.59 33.54 -11.60
N LYS A 93 5.13 32.87 -10.57
CA LYS A 93 6.41 33.25 -9.96
C LYS A 93 7.62 32.71 -10.72
N ALA A 94 7.44 31.70 -11.59
CA ALA A 94 8.52 31.10 -12.38
C ALA A 94 8.81 31.87 -13.68
N SER A 95 7.83 32.58 -14.23
CA SER A 95 7.96 33.27 -15.52
C SER A 95 8.82 34.54 -15.48
N LYS A 96 9.12 35.12 -14.31
CA LYS A 96 9.80 36.42 -14.20
C LYS A 96 11.33 36.38 -14.29
N ARG A 97 11.96 35.21 -14.47
CA ARG A 97 13.44 35.08 -14.57
C ARG A 97 13.98 34.99 -16.01
N GLY A 98 13.13 35.03 -17.04
CA GLY A 98 13.57 34.91 -18.44
C GLY A 98 13.78 36.24 -19.18
N SER A 99 13.54 37.38 -18.55
CA SER A 99 13.50 38.68 -19.25
C SER A 99 14.38 39.73 -18.57
N LYS A 100 15.70 39.52 -18.65
CA LYS A 100 16.74 40.55 -18.76
C LYS A 100 17.79 39.90 -19.66
N GLY A 101 17.93 40.28 -20.93
CA GLY A 101 18.33 41.63 -21.33
C GLY A 101 19.84 41.63 -21.27
#